data_AF-A0A6M2A5N4-F1
#
_entry.id   AF-A0A6M2A5N4-F1
#
_cell.length_a   1.000
_cell.length_b   1.000
_cell.length_c   1.000
_cell.angle_alpha   90.00
_cell.angle_beta   90.00
_cell.angle_gamma   90.00
#
_symmetry.space_group_name_H-M   'P 1'
#
loop_
_entity.id
_entity.type
_entity.pdbx_description
1 polymer ?
#
loop_
_entity_poly.entity_id
_entity_poly.type
_entity_poly.pdbx_seq_one_letter_code
_entity_poly.pdbx_strand_id
1 'polypeptide(L)'
;MTTFGSLLSRCLQLQGHEIASLHNDRLLCLDELGQISPHEAGQIVYMLGNGMGKSRASPSALAKKIATWRLVFLSNGELSLSQIMNEAGTRVKAGQEVRLIEITADTSIFGLFEDLHGFERGADFSDYLKNTCTQFYGTASKAYLERLVEDIEGAIELVKTITNGILQRYLPSQASAQVVRVFNHFALIASAGELATQFGITGWEVEEAISGVMACFQNWLNARGDLGMHEEKVALSQVKSFFEHHAESRFSPWERDPEDKSRTLNRVGYRKETDEGVEFYVFKEAFRKEICRGLDYPYVEQICIRHKRLLPGPKGNPTRSERLPGNKKTARCYRFTPEILST
;
A
#
# COMPACT_ATOMS: atom_id res chain seq x y z
N MET A 1 7.94 20.16 22.12
CA MET A 1 7.58 18.75 21.85
C MET A 1 8.27 18.17 20.60
N THR A 2 8.71 19.00 19.63
CA THR A 2 9.43 18.58 18.41
C THR A 2 10.72 17.77 18.66
N THR A 3 11.29 17.84 19.87
CA THR A 3 12.46 17.06 20.28
C THR A 3 12.14 15.64 20.75
N PHE A 4 10.95 15.37 21.31
CA PHE A 4 10.66 14.06 21.90
C PHE A 4 10.21 13.03 20.86
N GLY A 5 9.44 13.47 19.86
CA GLY A 5 8.98 12.63 18.75
C GLY A 5 10.10 12.22 17.79
N SER A 6 10.98 13.16 17.43
CA SER A 6 12.18 12.87 16.61
C SER A 6 13.17 11.94 17.31
N LEU A 7 13.29 12.04 18.65
CA LEU A 7 14.02 11.07 19.47
C LEU A 7 13.36 9.68 19.43
N LEU A 8 12.02 9.59 19.50
CA LEU A 8 11.30 8.32 19.40
C LEU A 8 11.53 7.62 18.06
N SER A 9 11.51 8.35 16.94
CA SER A 9 11.76 7.81 15.61
C SER A 9 13.19 7.27 15.44
N ARG A 10 14.18 7.92 16.06
CA ARG A 10 15.56 7.38 16.15
C ARG A 10 15.67 6.20 17.12
N CYS A 11 14.97 6.23 18.24
CA CYS A 11 14.96 5.12 19.20
C CYS A 11 14.26 3.87 18.64
N LEU A 12 13.31 4.01 17.70
CA LEU A 12 12.73 2.87 16.99
C LEU A 12 13.76 2.05 16.21
N GLN A 13 14.79 2.70 15.65
CA GLN A 13 15.87 2.03 14.92
C GLN A 13 16.71 1.13 15.85
N LEU A 14 16.94 1.58 17.09
CA LEU A 14 17.82 0.91 18.06
C LEU A 14 17.07 -0.07 18.98
N GLN A 15 15.85 0.29 19.41
CA GLN A 15 15.07 -0.39 20.46
C GLN A 15 13.56 -0.45 20.15
N GLY A 16 13.15 -0.44 18.88
CA GLY A 16 11.72 -0.25 18.55
C GLY A 16 10.74 -1.30 19.11
N HIS A 17 11.18 -2.50 19.44
CA HIS A 17 10.33 -3.49 20.12
C HIS A 17 10.09 -3.15 21.60
N GLU A 18 11.06 -2.53 22.29
CA GLU A 18 10.90 -2.12 23.70
C GLU A 18 9.89 -0.98 23.80
N ILE A 19 9.96 0.00 22.88
CA ILE A 19 9.00 1.10 22.79
C ILE A 19 7.60 0.56 22.47
N ALA A 20 7.48 -0.31 21.47
CA ALA A 20 6.19 -0.87 21.11
C ALA A 20 5.55 -1.69 22.26
N SER A 21 6.36 -2.45 23.00
CA SER A 21 5.88 -3.16 24.20
C SER A 21 5.44 -2.24 25.32
N LEU A 22 6.10 -1.09 25.54
CA LEU A 22 5.69 -0.09 26.53
C LEU A 22 4.37 0.61 26.17
N HIS A 23 4.02 0.63 24.87
CA HIS A 23 2.79 1.20 24.34
C HIS A 23 1.74 0.14 24.00
N ASN A 24 1.88 -1.09 24.51
CA ASN A 24 0.88 -2.13 24.30
C ASN A 24 -0.50 -1.66 24.77
N ASP A 25 -1.51 -1.80 23.92
CA ASP A 25 -2.89 -1.33 24.13
C ASP A 25 -3.03 0.19 24.27
N ARG A 26 -2.05 0.97 23.78
CA ARG A 26 -2.07 2.44 23.77
C ARG A 26 -1.73 2.98 22.39
N LEU A 27 -2.01 4.26 22.17
CA LEU A 27 -1.54 4.99 20.99
C LEU A 27 -0.02 5.21 21.09
N LEU A 28 0.69 4.95 20.00
CA LEU A 28 2.08 5.37 19.82
C LEU A 28 2.16 6.47 18.75
N CYS A 29 2.52 7.68 19.15
CA CYS A 29 2.75 8.79 18.22
C CYS A 29 4.24 8.85 17.84
N LEU A 30 4.53 8.83 16.55
CA LEU A 30 5.87 8.87 15.96
C LEU A 30 6.00 10.12 15.10
N ASP A 31 6.94 10.99 15.42
CA ASP A 31 7.10 12.27 14.72
C ASP A 31 8.14 12.12 13.62
N GLU A 32 7.87 12.72 12.46
CA GLU A 32 8.76 12.79 11.30
C GLU A 32 9.27 11.42 10.81
N LEU A 33 8.43 10.73 10.02
CA LEU A 33 8.76 9.48 9.35
C LEU A 33 10.04 9.60 8.50
N GLY A 34 10.29 10.78 7.92
CA GLY A 34 11.48 11.06 7.12
C GLY A 34 12.82 10.94 7.88
N GLN A 35 12.82 10.89 9.21
CA GLN A 35 14.03 10.63 9.99
C GLN A 35 14.44 9.14 10.03
N ILE A 36 13.59 8.24 9.52
CA ILE A 36 13.89 6.82 9.53
C ILE A 36 14.87 6.46 8.41
N SER A 37 15.85 5.59 8.70
CA SER A 37 16.74 5.03 7.69
C SER A 37 15.94 4.39 6.54
N PRO A 38 16.15 4.82 5.29
CA PRO A 38 15.53 4.23 4.10
C PRO A 38 15.63 2.70 4.03
N HIS A 39 16.73 2.13 4.52
CA HIS A 39 16.96 0.67 4.54
C HIS A 39 16.11 -0.09 5.58
N GLU A 40 15.67 0.58 6.64
CA GLU A 40 14.98 -0.05 7.77
C GLU A 40 13.48 0.27 7.83
N ALA A 41 13.05 1.36 7.19
CA ALA A 41 11.67 1.86 7.23
C ALA A 41 10.62 0.76 7.01
N GLY A 42 10.79 -0.01 5.93
CA GLY A 42 9.88 -1.10 5.61
C GLY A 42 9.85 -2.24 6.64
N GLN A 43 10.97 -2.53 7.30
CA GLN A 43 11.03 -3.55 8.36
C GLN A 43 10.37 -3.06 9.65
N ILE A 44 10.54 -1.77 9.97
CA ILE A 44 9.94 -1.15 11.16
C ILE A 44 8.42 -1.15 11.03
N VAL A 45 7.87 -0.74 9.88
CA VAL A 45 6.41 -0.79 9.62
C VAL A 45 5.87 -2.21 9.79
N TYR A 46 6.57 -3.22 9.28
CA TYR A 46 6.17 -4.61 9.49
C TYR A 46 6.23 -5.03 10.95
N MET A 47 7.31 -4.71 11.65
CA MET A 47 7.49 -5.07 13.06
C MET A 47 6.36 -4.46 13.90
N LEU A 48 6.13 -3.16 13.78
CA LEU A 48 5.08 -2.44 14.51
C LEU A 48 3.69 -3.00 14.18
N GLY A 49 3.35 -3.13 12.89
CA GLY A 49 2.03 -3.60 12.46
C GLY A 49 1.78 -5.10 12.64
N ASN A 50 2.81 -5.92 12.86
CA ASN A 50 2.65 -7.35 13.17
C ASN A 50 2.58 -7.64 14.66
N GLY A 51 2.91 -6.69 15.53
CA GLY A 51 2.81 -6.93 16.97
C GLY A 51 3.92 -7.81 17.53
N MET A 52 5.08 -7.93 16.88
CA MET A 52 6.14 -8.85 17.30
C MET A 52 7.55 -8.28 17.11
N GLY A 53 8.39 -8.46 18.13
CA GLY A 53 9.79 -8.06 18.11
C GLY A 53 10.70 -9.00 17.30
N LYS A 54 11.92 -8.55 17.01
CA LYS A 54 12.95 -9.38 16.37
C LYS A 54 13.44 -10.45 17.35
N SER A 55 13.49 -11.71 16.92
CA SER A 55 14.16 -12.78 17.66
C SER A 55 15.66 -12.50 17.70
N ARG A 56 16.25 -12.36 18.89
CA ARG A 56 17.71 -12.27 19.06
C ARG A 56 18.24 -13.67 19.37
N ALA A 57 19.22 -14.14 18.61
CA ALA A 57 19.96 -15.34 18.95
C ALA A 57 20.71 -15.08 20.27
N SER A 58 20.39 -15.86 21.31
CA SER A 58 21.15 -15.89 22.55
C SER A 58 22.25 -16.95 22.44
N PRO A 59 23.47 -16.68 22.93
CA PRO A 59 24.50 -17.72 23.12
C PRO A 59 24.08 -18.81 24.13
N SER A 60 23.07 -18.54 24.96
CA SER A 60 22.47 -19.55 25.86
C SER A 60 21.31 -20.27 25.18
N ALA A 61 21.25 -21.59 25.33
CA ALA A 61 20.25 -22.48 24.73
C ALA A 61 18.81 -22.31 25.26
N LEU A 62 18.53 -21.25 26.03
CA LEU A 62 17.18 -20.89 26.44
C LEU A 62 16.62 -19.84 25.47
N ALA A 63 15.64 -20.25 24.67
CA ALA A 63 14.91 -19.35 23.78
C ALA A 63 14.29 -18.20 24.59
N LYS A 64 14.80 -16.98 24.42
CA LYS A 64 14.23 -15.79 25.06
C LYS A 64 12.84 -15.56 24.46
N LYS A 65 11.82 -15.39 25.31
CA LYS A 65 10.44 -15.10 24.86
C LYS A 65 10.45 -13.85 23.96
N ILE A 66 9.88 -13.99 22.76
CA ILE A 66 9.72 -12.88 21.82
C ILE A 66 8.67 -11.93 22.41
N ALA A 67 9.00 -10.64 22.47
CA ALA A 67 8.05 -9.63 22.90
C ALA A 67 6.93 -9.48 21.86
N THR A 68 5.68 -9.44 22.31
CA THR A 68 4.50 -9.22 21.48
C THR A 68 3.70 -8.02 21.97
N TRP A 69 2.97 -7.36 21.08
CA TRP A 69 2.13 -6.21 21.41
C TRP A 69 0.92 -6.10 20.47
N ARG A 70 -0.08 -5.33 20.91
CA ARG A 70 -1.21 -4.84 20.13
C ARG A 70 -1.15 -3.31 20.14
N LEU A 71 -0.98 -2.72 18.97
CA LEU A 71 -0.64 -1.30 18.86
C LEU A 71 -1.40 -0.64 17.70
N VAL A 72 -1.92 0.55 17.96
CA VAL A 72 -2.24 1.53 16.93
C VAL A 72 -1.17 2.61 17.03
N PHE A 73 -0.54 2.94 15.90
CA PHE A 73 0.46 3.98 15.85
C PHE A 73 0.10 5.02 14.80
N LEU A 74 0.45 6.27 15.08
CA LEU A 74 0.27 7.40 14.19
C LEU A 74 1.63 7.99 13.88
N SER A 75 1.87 8.37 12.63
CA SER A 75 3.05 9.12 12.24
C SER A 75 2.69 10.26 11.30
N ASN A 76 3.60 11.22 11.18
CA ASN A 76 3.54 12.33 10.23
C ASN A 76 4.85 12.39 9.43
N GLY A 77 4.85 13.13 8.33
CA GLY A 77 6.04 13.39 7.53
C GLY A 77 5.68 13.93 6.14
N GLU A 78 6.65 14.57 5.50
CA GLU A 78 6.50 15.10 4.14
C GLU A 78 6.66 14.01 3.06
N LEU A 79 7.43 12.97 3.37
CA LEU A 79 7.70 11.86 2.48
C LEU A 79 6.84 10.64 2.83
N SER A 80 6.19 10.06 1.82
CA SER A 80 5.59 8.73 1.92
C SER A 80 6.63 7.66 2.22
N LEU A 81 6.18 6.52 2.77
CA LEU A 81 7.00 5.34 2.94
C LEU A 81 7.62 4.88 1.60
N SER A 82 6.87 5.04 0.51
CA SER A 82 7.35 4.71 -0.83
C SER A 82 8.54 5.57 -1.26
N GLN A 83 8.47 6.89 -1.01
CA GLN A 83 9.56 7.82 -1.30
C GLN A 83 10.79 7.51 -0.44
N ILE A 84 10.60 7.33 0.87
CA ILE A 84 11.70 7.00 1.80
C ILE A 84 12.40 5.70 1.36
N MET A 85 11.66 4.62 1.09
CA MET A 85 12.26 3.35 0.71
C MET A 85 12.96 3.38 -0.66
N ASN A 86 12.46 4.20 -1.58
CA ASN A 86 13.06 4.39 -2.90
C ASN A 86 14.45 5.04 -2.84
N GLU A 87 14.74 5.88 -1.82
CA GLU A 87 16.08 6.43 -1.60
C GLU A 87 17.14 5.34 -1.39
N ALA A 88 16.74 4.21 -0.78
CA ALA A 88 17.58 3.01 -0.64
C ALA A 88 17.52 2.05 -1.85
N GLY A 89 16.83 2.42 -2.93
CA GLY A 89 16.59 1.54 -4.08
C GLY A 89 15.67 0.35 -3.77
N THR A 90 14.88 0.43 -2.69
CA THR A 90 13.95 -0.63 -2.27
C THR A 90 12.52 -0.23 -2.59
N ARG A 91 11.73 -1.18 -3.10
CA ARG A 91 10.30 -0.95 -3.36
C ARG A 91 9.47 -1.32 -2.14
N VAL A 92 8.47 -0.50 -1.86
CA VAL A 92 7.40 -0.82 -0.91
C VAL A 92 6.62 -2.02 -1.43
N LYS A 93 6.28 -2.92 -0.51
CA LYS A 93 5.39 -4.06 -0.76
C LYS A 93 3.97 -3.68 -0.34
N ALA A 94 2.97 -4.17 -1.05
CA ALA A 94 1.56 -3.89 -0.71
C ALA A 94 1.18 -4.27 0.73
N GLY A 95 1.83 -5.31 1.29
CA GLY A 95 1.67 -5.68 2.69
C GLY A 95 2.13 -4.61 3.71
N GLN A 96 3.04 -3.71 3.31
CA GLN A 96 3.50 -2.58 4.13
C GLN A 96 2.51 -1.41 4.02
N GLU A 97 2.01 -1.11 2.82
CA GLU A 97 1.03 -0.04 2.58
C GLU A 97 -0.28 -0.25 3.36
N VAL A 98 -0.75 -1.49 3.47
CA VAL A 98 -1.96 -1.79 4.25
C VAL A 98 -1.73 -1.78 5.77
N ARG A 99 -0.49 -1.56 6.23
CA ARG A 99 -0.11 -1.44 7.66
C ARG A 99 0.23 0.00 8.05
N LEU A 100 0.78 0.78 7.13
CA LEU A 100 0.95 2.22 7.27
C LEU A 100 0.04 2.91 6.26
N ILE A 101 -1.17 3.22 6.70
CA ILE A 101 -2.19 3.90 5.91
C ILE A 101 -1.83 5.38 5.85
N GLU A 102 -1.51 5.89 4.66
CA GLU A 102 -1.12 7.29 4.46
C GLU A 102 -2.36 8.13 4.14
N ILE A 103 -2.63 9.16 4.94
CA ILE A 103 -3.77 10.07 4.76
C ILE A 103 -3.20 11.47 4.53
N THR A 104 -3.65 12.14 3.47
CA THR A 104 -3.30 13.54 3.22
C THR A 104 -3.85 14.41 4.34
N ALA A 105 -2.97 15.18 4.97
CA ALA A 105 -3.34 16.07 6.07
C ALA A 105 -3.99 17.38 5.60
N ASP A 106 -3.70 17.83 4.38
CA ASP A 106 -4.23 19.08 3.83
C ASP A 106 -5.69 18.91 3.36
N THR A 107 -6.59 19.67 3.96
CA THR A 107 -8.02 19.74 3.63
C THR A 107 -8.30 20.63 2.42
N SER A 108 -7.31 21.38 1.93
CA SER A 108 -7.43 22.44 0.93
C SER A 108 -8.29 23.64 1.36
N ILE A 109 -8.69 23.72 2.63
CA ILE A 109 -9.46 24.84 3.19
C ILE A 109 -8.56 25.73 4.05
N PHE A 110 -8.13 25.23 5.22
CA PHE A 110 -7.25 25.94 6.14
C PHE A 110 -6.02 25.11 6.54
N GLY A 111 -5.45 24.37 5.58
CA GLY A 111 -4.38 23.43 5.84
C GLY A 111 -4.93 22.17 6.52
N LEU A 112 -4.52 21.88 7.76
CA LEU A 112 -5.01 20.71 8.50
C LEU A 112 -6.50 20.79 8.88
N PHE A 113 -7.08 21.98 8.88
CA PHE A 113 -8.40 22.24 9.45
C PHE A 113 -9.46 22.55 8.39
N GLU A 114 -10.69 22.09 8.63
CA GLU A 114 -11.89 22.46 7.85
C GLU A 114 -12.66 23.60 8.53
N ASP A 115 -12.62 23.64 9.87
CA ASP A 115 -13.19 24.69 10.72
C ASP A 115 -12.10 25.23 11.66
N LEU A 116 -12.06 26.55 11.82
CA LEU A 116 -11.15 27.25 12.71
C LEU A 116 -11.75 27.57 14.07
N HIS A 117 -13.01 27.20 14.34
CA HIS A 117 -13.69 27.38 15.62
C HIS A 117 -13.59 28.81 16.19
N GLY A 118 -13.73 29.81 15.30
CA GLY A 118 -13.69 31.23 15.65
C GLY A 118 -12.29 31.88 15.65
N PHE A 119 -11.23 31.13 15.34
CA PHE A 119 -9.90 31.71 15.11
C PHE A 119 -9.78 32.27 13.68
N GLU A 120 -8.96 33.32 13.49
CA GLU A 120 -8.81 33.99 12.20
C GLU A 120 -7.98 33.19 11.19
N ARG A 121 -6.96 32.44 11.66
CA ARG A 121 -6.04 31.68 10.79
C ARG A 121 -5.76 30.30 11.38
N GLY A 122 -5.49 29.33 10.50
CA GLY A 122 -5.10 27.97 10.91
C GLY A 122 -3.87 27.91 11.82
N ALA A 123 -2.91 28.83 11.62
CA ALA A 123 -1.74 28.94 12.51
C ALA A 123 -2.14 29.30 13.95
N ASP A 124 -3.06 30.26 14.12
CA ASP A 124 -3.50 30.71 15.45
C ASP A 124 -4.25 29.57 16.17
N PHE A 125 -5.09 28.83 15.44
CA PHE A 125 -5.78 27.66 16.01
C PHE A 125 -4.82 26.52 16.36
N SER A 126 -3.84 26.25 15.49
CA SER A 126 -2.79 25.24 15.75
C SER A 126 -1.98 25.55 17.01
N ASP A 127 -1.54 26.80 17.16
CA ASP A 127 -0.79 27.26 18.34
C ASP A 127 -1.64 27.19 19.61
N TYR A 128 -2.93 27.54 19.52
CA TYR A 128 -3.88 27.39 20.62
C TYR A 128 -4.02 25.92 21.06
N LEU A 129 -4.26 25.00 20.13
CA LEU A 129 -4.37 23.56 20.44
C LEU A 129 -3.09 23.03 21.07
N LYS A 130 -1.93 23.37 20.49
CA LYS A 130 -0.62 22.93 20.97
C LYS A 130 -0.37 23.38 22.41
N ASN A 131 -0.67 24.64 22.74
CA ASN A 131 -0.51 25.17 24.09
C ASN A 131 -1.52 24.54 25.07
N THR A 132 -2.77 24.37 24.65
CA THR A 132 -3.84 23.79 25.48
C THR A 132 -3.55 22.33 25.83
N CYS A 133 -3.04 21.54 24.88
CA CYS A 133 -2.63 20.15 25.10
C CYS A 133 -1.46 20.00 26.08
N THR A 134 -0.69 21.06 26.39
CA THR A 134 0.33 21.01 27.46
C THR A 134 -0.28 21.09 28.86
N GLN A 135 -1.47 21.67 28.98
CA GLN A 135 -2.17 21.87 30.25
C GLN A 135 -3.22 20.78 30.49
N PHE A 136 -3.89 20.34 29.42
CA PHE A 136 -4.99 19.38 29.49
C PHE A 136 -4.69 18.18 28.60
N TYR A 137 -4.35 17.05 29.23
CA TYR A 137 -4.06 15.79 28.54
C TYR A 137 -4.44 14.57 29.39
N GLY A 138 -4.70 13.44 28.72
CA GLY A 138 -5.00 12.16 29.37
C GLY A 138 -6.40 12.03 30.00
N THR A 139 -7.21 13.09 29.98
CA THR A 139 -8.57 13.11 30.56
C THR A 139 -9.51 12.14 29.82
N ALA A 140 -9.66 12.31 28.50
CA ALA A 140 -10.59 11.52 27.70
C ALA A 140 -10.31 10.01 27.75
N SER A 141 -9.03 9.61 27.69
CA SER A 141 -8.64 8.20 27.74
C SER A 141 -8.97 7.54 29.08
N LYS A 142 -8.86 8.27 30.20
CA LYS A 142 -9.20 7.73 31.52
C LYS A 142 -10.71 7.54 31.66
N ALA A 143 -11.48 8.56 31.31
CA ALA A 143 -12.95 8.48 31.30
C ALA A 143 -13.45 7.34 30.39
N TYR A 144 -12.85 7.19 29.20
CA TYR A 144 -13.19 6.11 28.29
C TYR A 144 -12.95 4.73 28.90
N LEU A 145 -11.80 4.54 29.55
CA LEU A 145 -11.47 3.26 30.20
C LEU A 145 -12.40 2.97 31.38
N GLU A 146 -12.70 3.96 32.22
CA GLU A 146 -13.63 3.83 33.34
C GLU A 146 -15.00 3.34 32.86
N ARG A 147 -15.55 3.97 31.82
CA ARG A 147 -16.83 3.56 31.21
C ARG A 147 -16.76 2.19 30.53
N LEU A 148 -15.65 1.91 29.83
CA LEU A 148 -15.47 0.64 29.11
C LEU A 148 -15.45 -0.56 30.05
N VAL A 149 -14.83 -0.44 31.22
CA VAL A 149 -14.69 -1.58 32.16
C VAL A 149 -15.95 -1.85 32.99
N GLU A 150 -16.91 -0.93 33.00
CA GLU A 150 -18.21 -1.15 33.66
C GLU A 150 -19.05 -2.22 32.93
N ASP A 151 -18.99 -2.25 31.59
CA ASP A 151 -19.69 -3.22 30.74
C ASP A 151 -18.91 -3.50 29.44
N ILE A 152 -17.88 -4.33 29.56
CA ILE A 152 -17.02 -4.70 28.43
C ILE A 152 -17.80 -5.47 27.36
N GLU A 153 -18.72 -6.35 27.77
CA GLU A 153 -19.48 -7.19 26.85
C GLU A 153 -20.45 -6.36 26.01
N GLY A 154 -21.18 -5.45 26.65
CA GLY A 154 -22.05 -4.50 25.95
C GLY A 154 -21.27 -3.58 25.03
N ALA A 155 -20.11 -3.06 25.47
CA ALA A 155 -19.26 -2.22 24.62
C ALA A 155 -18.75 -2.97 23.37
N ILE A 156 -18.35 -4.24 23.52
CA ILE A 156 -17.92 -5.09 22.40
C ILE A 156 -19.07 -5.28 21.41
N GLU A 157 -20.28 -5.58 21.89
CA GLU A 157 -21.43 -5.83 21.03
C GLU A 157 -21.89 -4.57 20.29
N LEU A 158 -21.82 -3.42 20.97
CA LEU A 158 -22.09 -2.13 20.37
C LEU A 158 -21.08 -1.77 19.28
N VAL A 159 -19.78 -1.93 19.54
CA VAL A 159 -18.73 -1.69 18.53
C VAL A 159 -18.90 -2.61 17.32
N LYS A 160 -19.24 -3.89 17.53
CA LYS A 160 -19.54 -4.80 16.42
C LYS A 160 -20.76 -4.34 15.61
N THR A 161 -21.83 -3.93 16.29
CA THR A 161 -23.05 -3.44 15.65
C THR A 161 -22.76 -2.22 14.77
N ILE A 162 -22.06 -1.22 15.33
CA ILE A 162 -21.67 -0.01 14.60
C ILE A 162 -20.76 -0.37 13.41
N THR A 163 -19.74 -1.19 13.64
CA THR A 163 -18.79 -1.63 12.59
C THR A 163 -19.52 -2.34 11.44
N ASN A 164 -20.48 -3.20 11.74
CA ASN A 164 -21.29 -3.88 10.72
C ASN A 164 -22.15 -2.90 9.92
N GLY A 165 -22.74 -1.89 10.57
CA GLY A 165 -23.48 -0.82 9.89
C GLY A 165 -22.58 -0.01 8.95
N ILE A 166 -21.37 0.34 9.41
CA ILE A 166 -20.37 1.05 8.60
C ILE A 166 -19.97 0.21 7.38
N LEU A 167 -19.68 -1.08 7.58
CA LEU A 167 -19.34 -2.03 6.50
C LEU A 167 -20.42 -2.07 5.42
N GLN A 168 -21.69 -2.18 5.82
CA GLN A 168 -22.80 -2.24 4.87
C GLN A 168 -23.00 -0.92 4.10
N ARG A 169 -22.73 0.23 4.73
CA ARG A 169 -22.96 1.56 4.15
C ARG A 169 -21.81 2.03 3.27
N TYR A 170 -20.56 1.74 3.62
CA TYR A 170 -19.39 2.39 3.02
C TYR A 170 -18.41 1.45 2.29
N LEU A 171 -18.43 0.13 2.54
CA LEU A 171 -17.47 -0.77 1.88
C LEU A 171 -17.89 -1.03 0.42
N PRO A 172 -17.05 -0.74 -0.58
CA PRO A 172 -17.37 -1.07 -1.97
C PRO A 172 -17.47 -2.58 -2.20
N SER A 173 -18.48 -3.03 -2.94
CA SER A 173 -18.73 -4.46 -3.20
C SER A 173 -17.60 -5.18 -3.94
N GLN A 174 -16.77 -4.43 -4.69
CA GLN A 174 -15.62 -4.93 -5.44
C GLN A 174 -14.27 -4.63 -4.75
N ALA A 175 -14.28 -4.29 -3.45
CA ALA A 175 -13.06 -4.01 -2.71
C ALA A 175 -12.14 -5.24 -2.66
N SER A 176 -10.86 -5.06 -3.04
CA SER A 176 -9.84 -6.09 -2.83
C SER A 176 -9.62 -6.38 -1.35
N ALA A 177 -9.01 -7.53 -1.05
CA ALA A 177 -8.64 -7.90 0.32
C ALA A 177 -7.75 -6.84 1.02
N GLN A 178 -6.95 -6.09 0.26
CA GLN A 178 -6.14 -4.99 0.77
C GLN A 178 -7.03 -3.82 1.22
N VAL A 179 -7.99 -3.41 0.39
CA VAL A 179 -8.95 -2.34 0.71
C VAL A 179 -9.82 -2.75 1.90
N VAL A 180 -10.33 -3.99 1.94
CA VAL A 180 -11.10 -4.50 3.08
C VAL A 180 -10.29 -4.44 4.37
N ARG A 181 -9.00 -4.79 4.32
CA ARG A 181 -8.12 -4.72 5.50
C ARG A 181 -7.94 -3.30 5.99
N VAL A 182 -7.73 -2.34 5.10
CA VAL A 182 -7.59 -0.92 5.46
C VAL A 182 -8.92 -0.37 6.00
N PHE A 183 -10.02 -0.66 5.32
CA PHE A 183 -11.37 -0.27 5.73
C PHE A 183 -11.70 -0.73 7.15
N ASN A 184 -11.35 -1.97 7.51
CA ASN A 184 -11.59 -2.47 8.87
C ASN A 184 -10.88 -1.64 9.97
N HIS A 185 -9.74 -1.02 9.68
CA HIS A 185 -9.08 -0.11 10.63
C HIS A 185 -9.88 1.18 10.77
N PHE A 186 -10.29 1.80 9.65
CA PHE A 186 -11.14 3.00 9.67
C PHE A 186 -12.48 2.73 10.37
N ALA A 187 -13.14 1.62 10.06
CA ALA A 187 -14.41 1.25 10.69
C ALA A 187 -14.25 1.04 12.20
N LEU A 188 -13.16 0.43 12.66
CA LEU A 188 -12.88 0.29 14.09
C LEU A 188 -12.64 1.65 14.78
N ILE A 189 -11.89 2.55 14.14
CA ILE A 189 -11.63 3.90 14.67
C ILE A 189 -12.94 4.70 14.77
N ALA A 190 -13.76 4.66 13.72
CA ALA A 190 -15.09 5.30 13.70
C ALA A 190 -15.98 4.75 14.82
N SER A 191 -16.08 3.42 14.95
CA SER A 191 -16.88 2.78 16.01
C SER A 191 -16.39 3.13 17.42
N ALA A 192 -15.08 3.27 17.63
CA ALA A 192 -14.53 3.71 18.92
C ALA A 192 -14.87 5.18 19.21
N GLY A 193 -14.89 6.04 18.19
CA GLY A 193 -15.33 7.43 18.31
C GLY A 193 -16.81 7.54 18.68
N GLU A 194 -17.70 6.79 18.01
CA GLU A 194 -19.12 6.74 18.35
C GLU A 194 -19.36 6.19 19.76
N LEU A 195 -18.61 5.17 20.17
CA LEU A 195 -18.67 4.67 21.55
C LEU A 195 -18.26 5.74 22.56
N ALA A 196 -17.22 6.52 22.27
CA ALA A 196 -16.80 7.65 23.11
C ALA A 196 -17.87 8.75 23.18
N THR A 197 -18.56 9.03 22.08
CA THR A 197 -19.72 9.93 22.04
C THR A 197 -20.85 9.42 22.91
N GLN A 198 -21.21 8.14 22.83
CA GLN A 198 -22.25 7.53 23.67
C GLN A 198 -21.89 7.53 25.16
N PHE A 199 -20.59 7.44 25.48
CA PHE A 199 -20.09 7.61 26.84
C PHE A 199 -20.10 9.07 27.32
N GLY A 200 -20.47 10.03 26.47
CA GLY A 200 -20.53 11.45 26.81
C GLY A 200 -19.16 12.12 26.91
N ILE A 201 -18.13 11.57 26.24
CA ILE A 201 -16.74 12.02 26.39
C ILE A 201 -16.37 13.08 25.35
N THR A 202 -16.81 12.91 24.11
CA THR A 202 -16.38 13.75 22.98
C THR A 202 -17.12 15.07 22.90
N GLY A 203 -18.41 15.08 23.27
CA GLY A 203 -19.32 16.18 22.99
C GLY A 203 -19.69 16.32 21.51
N TRP A 204 -19.35 15.34 20.68
CA TRP A 204 -19.68 15.31 19.26
C TRP A 204 -21.15 14.92 19.03
N GLU A 205 -21.68 15.31 17.87
CA GLU A 205 -22.97 14.84 17.41
C GLU A 205 -22.93 13.34 17.05
N VAL A 206 -24.09 12.70 17.06
CA VAL A 206 -24.21 11.29 16.65
C VAL A 206 -23.82 11.15 15.17
N GLU A 207 -23.05 10.11 14.83
CA GLU A 207 -22.44 9.86 13.52
C GLU A 207 -21.30 10.82 13.12
N GLU A 208 -20.90 11.79 13.96
CA GLU A 208 -19.82 12.72 13.61
C GLU A 208 -18.46 12.01 13.46
N ALA A 209 -18.16 11.04 14.33
CA ALA A 209 -16.94 10.25 14.23
C ALA A 209 -16.94 9.37 12.98
N ILE A 210 -18.09 8.77 12.66
CA ILE A 210 -18.27 8.02 11.41
C ILE A 210 -18.01 8.92 10.21
N SER A 211 -18.63 10.10 10.17
CA SER A 211 -18.53 11.04 9.06
C SER A 211 -17.07 11.43 8.80
N GLY A 212 -16.36 11.91 9.82
CA GLY A 212 -14.97 12.36 9.69
C GLY A 212 -14.02 11.22 9.28
N VAL A 213 -14.15 10.05 9.91
CA VAL A 213 -13.27 8.91 9.61
C VAL A 213 -13.55 8.31 8.23
N MET A 214 -14.81 8.29 7.79
CA MET A 214 -15.15 7.83 6.42
C MET A 214 -14.74 8.84 5.35
N ALA A 215 -14.70 10.14 5.64
CA ALA A 215 -14.10 11.13 4.76
C ALA A 215 -12.59 10.86 4.56
N CYS A 216 -11.87 10.56 5.64
CA CYS A 216 -10.46 10.14 5.54
C CYS A 216 -10.29 8.85 4.74
N PHE A 217 -11.16 7.85 4.93
CA PHE A 217 -11.14 6.62 4.14
C PHE A 217 -11.37 6.90 2.64
N GLN A 218 -12.34 7.75 2.31
CA GLN A 218 -12.62 8.11 0.92
C GLN A 218 -11.44 8.86 0.29
N ASN A 219 -10.79 9.76 1.02
CA ASN A 219 -9.58 10.45 0.57
C ASN A 219 -8.43 9.47 0.33
N TRP A 220 -8.21 8.54 1.26
CA TRP A 220 -7.24 7.46 1.07
C TRP A 220 -7.55 6.60 -0.16
N LEU A 221 -8.82 6.22 -0.35
CA LEU A 221 -9.25 5.39 -1.48
C LEU A 221 -9.07 6.13 -2.82
N ASN A 222 -9.37 7.42 -2.86
CA ASN A 222 -9.18 8.28 -4.04
C ASN A 222 -7.70 8.44 -4.37
N ALA A 223 -6.85 8.71 -3.37
CA ALA A 223 -5.40 8.86 -3.54
C ALA A 223 -4.75 7.56 -4.03
N ARG A 224 -5.22 6.41 -3.55
CA ARG A 224 -4.81 5.09 -4.02
C ARG A 224 -5.16 4.86 -5.50
N GLY A 225 -6.24 5.47 -5.99
CA GLY A 225 -6.60 5.48 -7.42
C GLY A 225 -7.17 4.16 -7.98
N ASP A 226 -7.37 3.14 -7.15
CA ASP A 226 -8.15 1.94 -7.48
C ASP A 226 -8.51 1.04 -6.28
N LEU A 227 -9.51 0.18 -6.49
CA LEU A 227 -10.02 -0.79 -5.52
C LEU A 227 -9.12 -2.03 -5.34
N GLY A 228 -7.89 -2.04 -5.89
CA GLY A 228 -7.00 -3.20 -5.98
C GLY A 228 -6.47 -3.53 -7.38
N MET A 229 -6.61 -2.59 -8.32
CA MET A 229 -6.09 -2.68 -9.69
C MET A 229 -4.70 -2.04 -9.83
N HIS A 230 -4.06 -1.57 -8.76
CA HIS A 230 -2.83 -0.79 -8.86
C HIS A 230 -1.66 -1.64 -9.33
N GLU A 231 -1.48 -2.80 -8.71
CA GLU A 231 -0.48 -3.79 -9.13
C GLU A 231 -0.71 -4.20 -10.60
N GLU A 232 -1.98 -4.28 -11.00
CA GLU A 232 -2.40 -4.59 -12.37
C GLU A 232 -2.09 -3.46 -13.35
N LYS A 233 -2.42 -2.20 -13.01
CA LYS A 233 -2.09 -1.01 -13.80
C LYS A 233 -0.58 -0.83 -13.94
N VAL A 234 0.17 -0.98 -12.84
CA VAL A 234 1.63 -0.91 -12.82
C VAL A 234 2.23 -2.00 -13.70
N ALA A 235 1.75 -3.24 -13.58
CA ALA A 235 2.20 -4.34 -14.43
C ALA A 235 1.91 -4.06 -15.91
N LEU A 236 0.68 -3.66 -16.25
CA LEU A 236 0.28 -3.34 -17.63
C LEU A 236 1.08 -2.18 -18.21
N SER A 237 1.34 -1.14 -17.41
CA SER A 237 2.14 0.02 -17.78
C SER A 237 3.60 -0.37 -18.04
N GLN A 238 4.20 -1.18 -17.15
CA GLN A 238 5.56 -1.67 -17.34
C GLN A 238 5.71 -2.54 -18.60
N VAL A 239 4.75 -3.45 -18.84
CA VAL A 239 4.74 -4.27 -20.05
C VAL A 239 4.60 -3.38 -21.29
N LYS A 240 3.63 -2.47 -21.34
CA LYS A 240 3.40 -1.54 -22.46
C LYS A 240 4.66 -0.70 -22.74
N SER A 241 5.22 -0.09 -21.70
CA SER A 241 6.45 0.72 -21.78
C SER A 241 7.60 -0.04 -22.42
N PHE A 242 7.78 -1.33 -22.09
CA PHE A 242 8.83 -2.13 -22.71
C PHE A 242 8.66 -2.24 -24.24
N PHE A 243 7.44 -2.48 -24.72
CA PHE A 243 7.18 -2.58 -26.15
C PHE A 243 7.33 -1.22 -26.84
N GLU A 244 6.85 -0.12 -26.25
CA GLU A 244 7.03 1.23 -26.80
C GLU A 244 8.51 1.58 -27.02
N HIS A 245 9.39 1.20 -26.08
CA HIS A 245 10.82 1.51 -26.17
C HIS A 245 11.62 0.54 -27.08
N HIS A 246 11.10 -0.67 -27.31
CA HIS A 246 11.92 -1.76 -27.87
C HIS A 246 11.31 -2.50 -29.07
N ALA A 247 10.07 -2.17 -29.47
CA ALA A 247 9.34 -2.87 -30.55
C ALA A 247 10.12 -2.97 -31.85
N GLU A 248 10.86 -1.92 -32.24
CA GLU A 248 11.63 -1.89 -33.49
C GLU A 248 13.07 -2.39 -33.36
N SER A 249 13.68 -2.22 -32.18
CA SER A 249 15.12 -2.42 -32.00
C SER A 249 15.51 -3.81 -31.49
N ARG A 250 14.65 -4.44 -30.69
CA ARG A 250 14.96 -5.72 -30.02
C ARG A 250 14.12 -6.91 -30.49
N PHE A 251 13.22 -6.69 -31.45
CA PHE A 251 12.45 -7.75 -32.10
C PHE A 251 12.90 -7.93 -33.55
N SER A 252 13.29 -9.14 -33.93
CA SER A 252 13.59 -9.41 -35.34
C SER A 252 12.28 -9.51 -36.15
N PRO A 253 12.23 -8.96 -37.37
CA PRO A 253 11.13 -9.22 -38.30
C PRO A 253 10.91 -10.73 -38.49
N TRP A 254 9.66 -11.15 -38.53
CA TRP A 254 9.29 -12.55 -38.74
C TRP A 254 9.72 -13.04 -40.12
N GLU A 255 9.44 -12.20 -41.12
CA GLU A 255 9.93 -12.32 -42.48
C GLU A 255 10.99 -11.26 -42.66
N ARG A 256 12.14 -11.67 -43.20
CA ARG A 256 13.28 -10.80 -43.37
C ARG A 256 13.57 -10.67 -44.85
N ASP A 257 13.68 -9.44 -45.32
CA ASP A 257 14.14 -9.16 -46.66
C ASP A 257 15.54 -9.76 -46.85
N PRO A 258 15.77 -10.59 -47.89
CA PRO A 258 17.08 -11.13 -48.22
C PRO A 258 18.18 -10.06 -48.35
N GLU A 259 17.83 -8.84 -48.72
CA GLU A 259 18.75 -7.71 -48.85
C GLU A 259 19.04 -7.01 -47.51
N ASP A 260 18.16 -7.17 -46.51
CA ASP A 260 18.33 -6.59 -45.17
C ASP A 260 19.38 -7.35 -44.35
N LYS A 261 20.55 -6.73 -44.19
CA LYS A 261 21.69 -7.21 -43.38
C LYS A 261 21.66 -6.74 -41.92
N SER A 262 20.63 -6.01 -41.49
CA SER A 262 20.51 -5.45 -40.14
C SER A 262 20.53 -6.51 -39.03
N ARG A 263 21.23 -6.27 -37.94
CA ARG A 263 21.27 -7.21 -36.81
C ARG A 263 20.43 -6.68 -35.67
N THR A 264 19.49 -7.49 -35.18
CA THR A 264 18.77 -7.19 -33.94
C THR A 264 19.69 -7.47 -32.75
N LEU A 265 20.21 -6.41 -32.14
CA LEU A 265 21.04 -6.50 -30.94
C LEU A 265 20.18 -6.81 -29.71
N ASN A 266 20.73 -7.57 -28.75
CA ASN A 266 20.03 -7.96 -27.52
C ASN A 266 18.61 -8.49 -27.77
N ARG A 267 18.42 -9.31 -28.81
CA ARG A 267 17.09 -9.75 -29.26
C ARG A 267 16.26 -10.42 -28.15
N VAL A 268 15.01 -9.98 -28.01
CA VAL A 268 14.05 -10.49 -27.00
C VAL A 268 12.92 -11.30 -27.63
N GLY A 269 12.83 -11.31 -28.96
CA GLY A 269 11.79 -12.02 -29.67
C GLY A 269 11.74 -11.71 -31.16
N TYR A 270 10.59 -12.02 -31.74
CA TYR A 270 10.24 -11.70 -33.13
C TYR A 270 8.98 -10.83 -33.18
N ARG A 271 8.84 -10.00 -34.20
CA ARG A 271 7.62 -9.28 -34.51
C ARG A 271 7.05 -9.75 -35.84
N LYS A 272 5.74 -9.94 -35.92
CA LYS A 272 5.05 -10.36 -37.14
C LYS A 272 3.97 -9.35 -37.46
N GLU A 273 4.01 -8.81 -38.68
CA GLU A 273 2.93 -7.98 -39.18
C GLU A 273 1.75 -8.87 -39.60
N THR A 274 0.56 -8.50 -39.17
CA THR A 274 -0.71 -9.12 -39.53
C THR A 274 -1.70 -8.03 -39.96
N ASP A 275 -2.82 -8.42 -40.56
CA ASP A 275 -3.88 -7.48 -40.96
C ASP A 275 -4.48 -6.71 -39.77
N GLU A 276 -4.36 -7.27 -38.56
CA GLU A 276 -4.87 -6.68 -37.31
C GLU A 276 -3.81 -5.83 -36.59
N GLY A 277 -2.56 -5.78 -37.09
CA GLY A 277 -1.45 -5.02 -36.53
C GLY A 277 -0.22 -5.88 -36.24
N VAL A 278 0.67 -5.39 -35.35
CA VAL A 278 1.93 -6.08 -35.06
C VAL A 278 1.77 -7.02 -33.87
N GLU A 279 2.03 -8.30 -34.08
CA GLU A 279 2.13 -9.29 -33.01
C GLU A 279 3.58 -9.50 -32.58
N PHE A 280 3.79 -9.74 -31.28
CA PHE A 280 5.14 -9.96 -30.72
C PHE A 280 5.28 -11.34 -30.11
N TYR A 281 6.32 -12.06 -30.52
CA TYR A 281 6.68 -13.38 -30.05
C TYR A 281 7.90 -13.29 -29.14
N VAL A 282 7.65 -13.19 -27.83
CA VAL A 282 8.67 -12.89 -26.82
C VAL A 282 9.26 -14.17 -26.23
N PHE A 283 10.59 -14.23 -26.11
CA PHE A 283 11.29 -15.32 -25.44
C PHE A 283 10.95 -15.39 -23.95
N LYS A 284 10.91 -16.61 -23.41
CA LYS A 284 10.51 -16.82 -22.00
C LYS A 284 11.39 -16.06 -21.00
N GLU A 285 12.70 -16.13 -21.19
CA GLU A 285 13.65 -15.49 -20.28
C GLU A 285 13.59 -13.96 -20.37
N ALA A 286 13.43 -13.42 -21.58
CA ALA A 286 13.27 -11.97 -21.77
C ALA A 286 12.01 -11.45 -21.09
N PHE A 287 10.88 -12.16 -21.23
CA PHE A 287 9.65 -11.79 -20.52
C PHE A 287 9.86 -11.79 -19.00
N ARG A 288 10.44 -12.86 -18.44
CA ARG A 288 10.59 -13.00 -16.99
C ARG A 288 11.62 -12.06 -16.37
N LYS A 289 12.78 -11.90 -17.01
CA LYS A 289 13.93 -11.19 -16.43
C LYS A 289 13.99 -9.72 -16.83
N GLU A 290 13.40 -9.35 -17.95
CA GLU A 290 13.47 -7.98 -18.48
C GLU A 290 12.10 -7.30 -18.39
N ILE A 291 11.07 -7.87 -19.03
CA ILE A 291 9.73 -7.26 -19.07
C ILE A 291 9.10 -7.24 -17.68
N CYS A 292 9.14 -8.37 -16.96
CA CYS A 292 8.60 -8.53 -15.61
C CYS A 292 9.64 -8.24 -14.52
N ARG A 293 10.72 -7.51 -14.82
CA ARG A 293 11.75 -7.23 -13.81
C ARG A 293 11.15 -6.56 -12.58
N GLY A 294 11.33 -7.19 -11.41
CA GLY A 294 10.78 -6.71 -10.14
C GLY A 294 9.28 -6.93 -9.94
N LEU A 295 8.63 -7.70 -10.81
CA LEU A 295 7.22 -8.09 -10.73
C LEU A 295 7.09 -9.62 -10.64
N ASP A 296 5.95 -10.09 -10.14
CA ASP A 296 5.61 -11.51 -10.15
C ASP A 296 5.12 -11.94 -11.54
N TYR A 297 5.98 -12.57 -12.35
CA TYR A 297 5.67 -12.88 -13.75
C TYR A 297 4.40 -13.75 -13.94
N PRO A 298 4.05 -14.74 -13.10
CA PRO A 298 2.78 -15.46 -13.21
C PRO A 298 1.56 -14.55 -13.05
N TYR A 299 1.62 -13.57 -12.15
CA TYR A 299 0.57 -12.56 -12.01
C TYR A 299 0.45 -11.70 -13.27
N VAL A 300 1.57 -11.23 -13.82
CA VAL A 300 1.60 -10.44 -15.07
C VAL A 300 1.06 -11.23 -16.26
N GLU A 301 1.34 -12.53 -16.35
CA GLU A 301 0.78 -13.43 -17.37
C GLU A 301 -0.76 -13.42 -17.33
N GLN A 302 -1.35 -13.62 -16.15
CA GLN A 302 -2.80 -13.67 -15.99
C GLN A 302 -3.47 -12.34 -16.31
N ILE A 303 -2.85 -11.23 -15.89
CA ILE A 303 -3.33 -9.88 -16.22
C ILE A 303 -3.32 -9.66 -17.73
N CYS A 304 -2.20 -9.95 -18.40
CA CYS A 304 -2.10 -9.71 -19.84
C CYS A 304 -3.09 -10.57 -20.63
N ILE A 305 -3.39 -11.80 -20.17
CA ILE A 305 -4.46 -12.63 -20.76
C ILE A 305 -5.83 -12.00 -20.54
N ARG A 306 -6.13 -11.56 -19.30
CA ARG A 306 -7.42 -10.94 -18.95
C ARG A 306 -7.71 -9.70 -19.78
N HIS A 307 -6.68 -8.87 -20.02
CA HIS A 307 -6.74 -7.66 -20.84
C HIS A 307 -6.50 -7.93 -22.33
N LYS A 308 -6.51 -9.19 -22.78
CA LYS A 308 -6.34 -9.59 -24.19
C LYS A 308 -5.05 -9.11 -24.87
N ARG A 309 -4.06 -8.68 -24.08
CA ARG A 309 -2.71 -8.29 -24.54
C ARG A 309 -1.81 -9.49 -24.79
N LEU A 310 -2.06 -10.62 -24.12
CA LEU A 310 -1.34 -11.88 -24.29
C LEU A 310 -2.29 -12.98 -24.77
N LEU A 311 -1.98 -13.60 -25.90
CA LEU A 311 -2.71 -14.72 -26.46
C LEU A 311 -2.32 -16.02 -25.76
N PRO A 312 -3.23 -16.67 -24.99
CA PRO A 312 -2.92 -17.96 -24.38
C PRO A 312 -2.83 -19.07 -25.44
N GLY A 313 -2.19 -20.17 -25.08
CA GLY A 313 -2.19 -21.39 -25.90
C GLY A 313 -3.51 -22.15 -25.83
N PRO A 314 -3.67 -23.22 -26.64
CA PRO A 314 -4.94 -23.96 -26.75
C PRO A 314 -5.49 -24.54 -25.44
N LYS A 315 -4.62 -24.78 -24.45
CA LYS A 315 -4.98 -25.29 -23.12
C LYS A 315 -5.02 -24.20 -22.04
N GLY A 316 -5.10 -22.92 -22.42
CA GLY A 316 -5.08 -21.80 -21.48
C GLY A 316 -3.69 -21.43 -20.92
N ASN A 317 -2.62 -22.15 -21.32
CA ASN A 317 -1.27 -21.84 -20.86
C ASN A 317 -0.81 -20.47 -21.38
N PRO A 318 -0.17 -19.61 -20.56
CA PRO A 318 0.31 -18.28 -21.00
C PRO A 318 1.35 -18.29 -22.12
N THR A 319 2.05 -19.42 -22.30
CA THR A 319 3.01 -19.62 -23.39
C THR A 319 2.43 -20.53 -24.46
N ARG A 320 2.95 -20.39 -25.69
CA ARG A 320 2.56 -21.12 -26.90
C ARG A 320 3.76 -21.81 -27.52
N SER A 321 3.53 -22.95 -28.19
CA SER A 321 4.58 -23.64 -28.95
C SER A 321 4.51 -23.14 -30.38
N GLU A 322 5.49 -22.35 -30.79
CA GLU A 322 5.49 -21.66 -32.08
C GLU A 322 6.76 -22.01 -32.86
N ARG A 323 6.66 -22.12 -34.18
CA ARG A 323 7.82 -22.35 -35.04
C ARG A 323 8.46 -21.00 -35.39
N LEU A 324 9.34 -20.54 -34.50
CA LEU A 324 10.02 -19.26 -34.66
C LEU A 324 10.97 -19.27 -35.87
N PRO A 325 11.19 -18.11 -36.53
CA PRO A 325 12.12 -17.99 -37.66
C PRO A 325 13.51 -18.55 -37.33
N GLY A 326 14.09 -19.30 -38.28
CA GLY A 326 15.41 -19.92 -38.14
C GLY A 326 15.45 -21.19 -37.26
N ASN A 327 14.38 -21.54 -36.55
CA ASN A 327 14.36 -22.73 -35.71
C ASN A 327 13.88 -23.97 -36.48
N LYS A 328 14.63 -25.09 -36.37
CA LYS A 328 14.24 -26.39 -36.93
C LYS A 328 13.08 -27.06 -36.15
N LYS A 329 12.91 -26.72 -34.87
CA LYS A 329 11.85 -27.23 -33.98
C LYS A 329 11.04 -26.07 -33.42
N THR A 330 9.83 -26.36 -32.97
CA THR A 330 9.00 -25.39 -32.24
C THR A 330 9.65 -25.02 -30.91
N ALA A 331 9.45 -23.77 -30.50
CA ALA A 331 9.94 -23.24 -29.23
C ALA A 331 8.77 -22.63 -28.44
N ARG A 332 8.86 -22.65 -27.11
CA ARG A 332 7.85 -22.03 -26.25
C ARG A 332 8.13 -20.54 -26.10
N CYS A 333 7.16 -19.69 -26.43
CA CYS A 333 7.24 -18.24 -26.31
C CYS A 333 5.91 -17.65 -25.82
N TYR A 334 5.93 -16.38 -25.44
CA TYR A 334 4.73 -15.58 -25.23
C TYR A 334 4.34 -14.93 -26.56
N ARG A 335 3.03 -14.80 -26.85
CA ARG A 335 2.53 -14.14 -28.07
C ARG A 335 1.64 -12.98 -27.66
N PHE A 336 2.14 -11.76 -27.82
CA PHE A 336 1.39 -10.54 -27.54
C PHE A 336 0.62 -10.09 -28.77
N THR A 337 -0.60 -9.61 -28.53
CA THR A 337 -1.51 -9.10 -29.55
C THR A 337 -1.14 -7.66 -29.93
N PRO A 338 -1.68 -7.12 -31.04
CA PRO A 338 -1.52 -5.71 -31.38
C PRO A 338 -2.05 -4.75 -30.29
N GLU A 339 -2.99 -5.20 -29.46
CA GLU A 339 -3.53 -4.41 -28.34
C GLU A 339 -2.48 -4.05 -27.28
N ILE A 340 -1.27 -4.64 -27.30
CA ILE A 340 -0.22 -4.25 -26.37
C ILE A 340 0.27 -2.81 -26.58
N LEU A 341 0.15 -2.29 -27.81
CA LEU A 341 0.53 -0.92 -28.18
C LEU A 341 -0.68 0.01 -28.40
N SER A 342 -1.91 -0.50 -28.33
CA SER A 342 -3.10 0.36 -28.42
C SER A 342 -3.28 1.22 -27.16
N THR A 343 -3.97 2.35 -27.31
CA THR A 343 -4.22 3.36 -26.27
C THR A 343 -4.77 2.74 -24.99
#